data_AF-A0A2G6CWX9-F1
#
_entry.id   AF-A0A2G6CWX9-F1
#
_cell.length_a   1.000
_cell.length_b   1.000
_cell.length_c   1.000
_cell.angle_alpha   90.00
_cell.angle_beta   90.00
_cell.angle_gamma   90.00
#
_symmetry.space_group_name_H-M   'P 1'
#
loop_
_entity.id
_entity.type
_entity.pdbx_description
1 polymer ?
#
loop_
_entity_poly.entity_id
_entity_poly.type
_entity_poly.pdbx_seq_one_letter_code
_entity_poly.pdbx_strand_id
1 'polypeptide(L)'
;MLESGQIIRLEKAIGYTFTNRESLQLALRHRSLGSRNNERLEFLGDSLLNCVIAEYLFHRFPKQKEGHMSRLRAGLVRGTTLSEIAREFNLGEFIQLGAGELKSGGFRRDSILADSVEAIIGAIYLDSDFEQCKACILSWFEKRLNSLPESGITKDSKTRLQEFLQSRQLELPNYEVVAIEGEAHDQTFYVDCFIPSLPDRTKGKGASRRVAEQEAAHSALLALGLADE
;
A
#
# COMPACT_ATOMS: atom_id res chain seq x y z
N MET A 1 -7.83 -26.07 16.56
CA MET A 1 -7.40 -24.97 17.44
C MET A 1 -5.88 -24.91 17.38
N LEU A 2 -5.29 -23.71 17.45
CA LEU A 2 -3.84 -23.56 17.47
C LEU A 2 -3.28 -24.09 18.80
N GLU A 3 -2.12 -24.72 18.74
CA GLU A 3 -1.40 -25.17 19.94
C GLU A 3 -0.80 -23.98 20.69
N SER A 4 -0.61 -24.12 22.01
CA SER A 4 -0.08 -23.04 22.86
C SER A 4 1.28 -22.52 22.37
N GLY A 5 2.16 -23.39 21.88
CA GLY A 5 3.46 -22.99 21.34
C GLY A 5 3.34 -22.17 20.04
N GLN A 6 2.37 -22.49 19.19
CA GLN A 6 2.10 -21.73 17.95
C GLN A 6 1.59 -20.33 18.29
N ILE A 7 0.69 -20.22 19.27
CA ILE A 7 0.15 -18.93 19.72
C ILE A 7 1.28 -18.03 20.21
N ILE A 8 2.14 -18.52 21.12
CA ILE A 8 3.25 -17.74 21.67
C ILE A 8 4.22 -17.28 20.56
N ARG A 9 4.50 -18.15 19.58
CA ARG A 9 5.35 -17.81 18.43
C ARG A 9 4.75 -16.66 17.63
N LEU A 10 3.45 -16.69 17.37
CA LEU A 10 2.75 -15.63 16.64
C LEU A 10 2.65 -14.33 17.45
N GLU A 11 2.29 -14.41 18.73
CA GLU A 11 2.26 -13.26 19.67
C GLU A 11 3.60 -12.52 19.69
N LYS A 12 4.72 -13.27 19.68
CA LYS A 12 6.05 -12.69 19.59
C LYS A 12 6.32 -12.01 18.25
N ALA A 13 5.85 -12.58 17.14
CA ALA A 13 6.05 -12.02 15.80
C ALA A 13 5.25 -10.73 15.60
N ILE A 14 4.01 -10.68 16.10
CA ILE A 14 3.15 -9.49 16.02
C ILE A 14 3.50 -8.44 17.09
N GLY A 15 4.27 -8.80 18.13
CA GLY A 15 4.64 -7.88 19.20
C GLY A 15 3.52 -7.57 20.20
N TYR A 16 2.52 -8.46 20.33
CA TYR A 16 1.39 -8.33 21.24
C TYR A 16 1.01 -9.68 21.85
N THR A 17 0.79 -9.72 23.16
CA THR A 17 0.34 -10.93 23.88
C THR A 17 -1.14 -10.78 24.21
N PHE A 18 -1.97 -11.70 23.75
CA PHE A 18 -3.42 -11.61 23.94
C PHE A 18 -3.82 -12.03 25.35
N THR A 19 -4.68 -11.24 25.97
CA THR A 19 -5.36 -11.63 27.20
C THR A 19 -6.38 -12.73 26.89
N ASN A 20 -7.17 -12.56 25.84
CA ASN A 20 -8.08 -13.57 25.31
C ASN A 20 -7.55 -14.17 24.00
N ARG A 21 -6.92 -15.34 24.11
CA ARG A 21 -6.39 -16.09 22.96
C ARG A 21 -7.47 -16.55 21.96
N GLU A 22 -8.75 -16.62 22.36
CA GLU A 22 -9.82 -16.91 21.41
C GLU A 22 -9.98 -15.80 20.36
N SER A 23 -9.69 -14.55 20.72
CA SER A 23 -9.74 -13.41 19.79
C SER A 23 -8.73 -13.58 18.66
N LEU A 24 -7.49 -13.97 19.00
CA LEU A 24 -6.46 -14.28 18.01
C LEU A 24 -6.85 -15.49 17.15
N GLN A 25 -7.40 -16.55 17.75
CA GLN A 25 -7.87 -17.71 16.99
C GLN A 25 -9.01 -17.35 16.02
N LEU A 26 -9.90 -16.45 16.41
CA LEU A 26 -10.97 -15.96 15.56
C LEU A 26 -10.43 -15.10 14.40
N ALA A 27 -9.45 -14.24 14.66
CA ALA A 27 -8.80 -13.42 13.63
C ALA A 27 -8.15 -14.26 12.52
N LEU A 28 -7.65 -15.45 12.88
CA LEU A 28 -7.00 -16.40 11.97
C LEU A 28 -7.97 -17.36 11.28
N ARG A 29 -9.27 -17.24 11.51
CA ARG A 29 -10.28 -18.17 11.01
C ARG A 29 -10.95 -17.63 9.74
N HIS A 30 -10.53 -18.13 8.59
CA HIS A 30 -11.07 -17.73 7.30
C HIS A 30 -12.53 -18.19 7.11
N ARG A 31 -13.30 -17.43 6.31
CA ARG A 31 -14.71 -17.69 5.98
C ARG A 31 -15.02 -19.08 5.43
N SER A 32 -14.04 -19.77 4.83
CA SER A 32 -14.21 -21.14 4.34
C SER A 32 -14.45 -22.18 5.46
N LEU A 33 -14.30 -21.80 6.73
CA LEU A 33 -14.63 -22.64 7.90
C LEU A 33 -16.03 -22.39 8.49
N GLY A 34 -16.85 -21.55 7.85
CA GLY A 34 -18.24 -21.31 8.23
C GLY A 34 -18.50 -19.90 8.76
N SER A 35 -19.64 -19.74 9.45
CA SER A 35 -20.22 -18.44 9.84
C SER A 35 -19.46 -17.71 10.95
N ARG A 36 -18.84 -18.43 11.89
CA ARG A 36 -17.91 -17.84 12.87
C ARG A 36 -16.54 -17.73 12.19
N ASN A 37 -16.22 -16.56 11.66
CA ASN A 37 -15.00 -16.27 10.90
C ASN A 37 -14.46 -14.87 11.24
N ASN A 38 -13.39 -14.46 10.56
CA ASN A 38 -12.67 -13.22 10.79
C ASN A 38 -13.23 -11.97 10.07
N GLU A 39 -14.23 -12.08 9.19
CA GLU A 39 -14.69 -10.97 8.32
C GLU A 39 -15.16 -9.73 9.12
N ARG A 40 -15.73 -9.93 10.32
CA ARG A 40 -16.13 -8.81 11.20
C ARG A 40 -14.94 -8.12 11.86
N LEU A 41 -13.89 -8.88 12.17
CA LEU A 41 -12.66 -8.33 12.74
C LEU A 41 -11.85 -7.61 11.66
N GLU A 42 -11.79 -8.17 10.45
CA GLU A 42 -11.21 -7.57 9.26
C GLU A 42 -11.82 -6.18 9.02
N PHE A 43 -13.16 -6.10 8.92
CA PHE A 43 -13.87 -4.83 8.75
C PHE A 43 -13.50 -3.76 9.78
N LEU A 44 -13.42 -4.14 11.07
CA LEU A 44 -13.02 -3.22 12.13
C LEU A 44 -11.54 -2.84 12.03
N GLY A 45 -10.69 -3.82 11.74
CA GLY A 45 -9.24 -3.66 11.62
C GLY A 45 -8.83 -2.75 10.47
N ASP A 46 -9.46 -2.87 9.30
CA ASP A 46 -9.24 -1.98 8.15
C ASP A 46 -9.53 -0.52 8.53
N SER A 47 -10.64 -0.26 9.24
CA SER A 47 -11.00 1.08 9.70
C SER A 47 -9.96 1.66 10.67
N LEU A 48 -9.48 0.85 11.62
CA LEU A 48 -8.44 1.23 12.58
C LEU A 48 -7.09 1.49 11.91
N LEU A 49 -6.68 0.60 11.00
CA LEU A 49 -5.47 0.75 10.21
C LEU A 49 -5.49 2.06 9.41
N ASN A 50 -6.58 2.32 8.69
CA ASN A 50 -6.75 3.55 7.92
C ASN A 50 -6.68 4.79 8.82
N CYS A 51 -7.31 4.74 10.01
CA CYS A 51 -7.29 5.83 10.98
C CYS A 51 -5.86 6.11 11.48
N VAL A 52 -5.15 5.08 11.96
CA VAL A 52 -3.80 5.21 12.51
C VAL A 52 -2.80 5.70 11.47
N ILE A 53 -2.83 5.16 10.25
CA ILE A 53 -1.93 5.60 9.17
C ILE A 53 -2.28 7.02 8.71
N ALA A 54 -3.57 7.39 8.65
CA ALA A 54 -3.96 8.77 8.34
C ALA A 54 -3.47 9.76 9.41
N GLU A 55 -3.62 9.42 10.70
CA GLU A 55 -3.14 10.23 11.82
C GLU A 55 -1.62 10.41 11.76
N TYR A 56 -0.87 9.32 11.53
CA TYR A 56 0.58 9.38 11.37
C TYR A 56 1.00 10.32 10.23
N LEU A 57 0.38 10.19 9.05
CA LEU A 57 0.70 11.02 7.89
C LEU A 57 0.33 12.50 8.12
N PHE A 58 -0.79 12.76 8.78
CA PHE A 58 -1.22 14.12 9.15
C PHE A 58 -0.17 14.83 10.00
N HIS A 59 0.37 14.15 11.01
CA HIS A 59 1.42 14.71 11.86
C HIS A 59 2.79 14.76 11.18
N ARG A 60 3.13 13.78 10.36
CA ARG A 60 4.42 13.72 9.65
C ARG A 60 4.53 14.80 8.57
N PHE A 61 3.42 15.13 7.91
CA PHE A 61 3.41 16.04 6.75
C PHE A 61 2.45 17.23 6.95
N PRO A 62 2.69 18.12 7.94
CA PRO A 62 1.75 19.17 8.34
C PRO A 62 1.48 20.24 7.28
N LYS A 63 2.30 20.30 6.22
CA LYS A 63 2.18 21.27 5.11
C LYS A 63 1.63 20.65 3.83
N GLN A 64 1.42 19.33 3.78
CA GLN A 64 0.97 18.65 2.57
C GLN A 64 -0.55 18.74 2.39
N LYS A 65 -1.00 18.74 1.14
CA LYS A 65 -2.43 18.78 0.79
C LYS A 65 -3.10 17.42 1.11
N GLU A 66 -4.41 17.44 1.40
CA GLU A 66 -5.21 16.24 1.70
C GLU A 66 -5.00 15.12 0.66
N GLY A 67 -5.16 15.42 -0.63
CA GLY A 67 -5.02 14.41 -1.69
C GLY A 67 -3.61 13.81 -1.82
N HIS A 68 -2.58 14.44 -1.24
CA HIS A 68 -1.26 13.83 -1.10
C HIS A 68 -1.27 12.77 0.00
N MET A 69 -1.71 13.14 1.20
CA MET A 69 -1.79 12.23 2.35
C MET A 69 -2.72 11.04 2.08
N SER A 70 -3.86 11.26 1.41
CA SER A 70 -4.80 10.21 1.03
C SER A 70 -4.18 9.18 0.08
N ARG A 71 -3.33 9.61 -0.87
CA ARG A 71 -2.62 8.69 -1.79
C ARG A 71 -1.49 7.94 -1.11
N LEU A 72 -0.73 8.61 -0.23
CA LEU A 72 0.27 7.94 0.61
C LEU A 72 -0.37 6.85 1.46
N ARG A 73 -1.48 7.18 2.15
CA ARG A 73 -2.25 6.22 2.96
C ARG A 73 -2.67 5.03 2.11
N ALA A 74 -3.33 5.26 0.97
CA ALA A 74 -3.80 4.20 0.08
C ALA A 74 -2.64 3.30 -0.42
N GLY A 75 -1.46 3.87 -0.65
CA GLY A 75 -0.26 3.12 -0.99
C GLY A 75 0.30 2.27 0.14
N LEU A 76 0.15 2.71 1.39
CA LEU A 76 0.60 2.00 2.59
C LEU A 76 -0.38 0.89 3.00
N VAL A 77 -1.68 1.17 3.03
CA VAL A 77 -2.68 0.22 3.56
C VAL A 77 -3.23 -0.75 2.52
N ARG A 78 -2.63 -0.82 1.32
CA ARG A 78 -3.07 -1.73 0.26
C ARG A 78 -2.78 -3.19 0.60
N GLY A 79 -3.59 -4.10 0.06
CA GLY A 79 -3.47 -5.55 0.29
C GLY A 79 -2.09 -6.13 -0.04
N THR A 80 -1.36 -5.61 -1.04
CA THR A 80 0.02 -6.07 -1.31
C THR A 80 0.94 -5.81 -0.13
N THR A 81 0.91 -4.60 0.43
CA THR A 81 1.69 -4.22 1.62
C THR A 81 1.29 -5.04 2.84
N LEU A 82 0.00 -5.26 3.07
CA LEU A 82 -0.47 -6.09 4.18
C LEU A 82 -0.08 -7.56 4.01
N SER A 83 -0.11 -8.10 2.80
CA SER A 83 0.33 -9.46 2.52
C SER A 83 1.85 -9.64 2.70
N GLU A 84 2.65 -8.58 2.49
CA GLU A 84 4.08 -8.60 2.82
C GLU A 84 4.29 -8.66 4.33
N ILE A 85 3.60 -7.81 5.09
CA ILE A 85 3.63 -7.82 6.57
C ILE A 85 3.20 -9.20 7.11
N ALA A 86 2.14 -9.79 6.55
CA ALA A 86 1.70 -11.14 6.90
C ALA A 86 2.81 -12.19 6.68
N ARG A 87 3.60 -12.07 5.61
CA ARG A 87 4.74 -12.96 5.34
C ARG A 87 5.89 -12.71 6.30
N GLU A 88 6.15 -11.46 6.68
CA GLU A 88 7.14 -11.13 7.72
C GLU A 88 6.80 -11.84 9.05
N PHE A 89 5.52 -12.04 9.35
CA PHE A 89 5.05 -12.82 10.50
C PHE A 89 4.96 -14.33 10.27
N ASN A 90 5.23 -14.83 9.06
CA ASN A 90 4.93 -16.21 8.64
C ASN A 90 3.46 -16.61 8.88
N LEU A 91 2.53 -15.67 8.66
CA LEU A 91 1.14 -15.79 9.09
C LEU A 91 0.39 -16.98 8.45
N GLY A 92 0.76 -17.32 7.21
CA GLY A 92 0.15 -18.43 6.46
C GLY A 92 0.20 -19.78 7.19
N GLU A 93 1.16 -19.99 8.09
CA GLU A 93 1.26 -21.22 8.90
C GLU A 93 0.18 -21.33 9.99
N PHE A 94 -0.47 -20.22 10.35
CA PHE A 94 -1.41 -20.14 11.46
C PHE A 94 -2.86 -19.96 11.02
N ILE A 95 -3.08 -19.51 9.77
CA ILE A 95 -4.42 -19.28 9.22
C ILE A 95 -5.16 -20.61 9.08
N GLN A 96 -6.36 -20.65 9.66
CA GLN A 96 -7.23 -21.81 9.61
C GLN A 96 -8.11 -21.72 8.35
N LEU A 97 -8.00 -22.74 7.49
CA LEU A 97 -8.71 -22.81 6.21
C LEU A 97 -9.56 -24.08 6.12
N GLY A 98 -10.72 -23.99 5.47
CA GLY A 98 -11.50 -25.16 5.05
C GLY A 98 -10.74 -26.00 4.03
N ALA A 99 -11.05 -27.30 3.95
CA ALA A 99 -10.28 -28.27 3.16
C ALA A 99 -10.11 -27.90 1.67
N GLY A 100 -11.15 -27.32 1.04
CA GLY A 100 -11.07 -26.86 -0.34
C GLY A 100 -10.12 -25.68 -0.53
N GLU A 101 -10.18 -24.71 0.38
CA GLU A 101 -9.33 -23.51 0.35
C GLU A 101 -7.86 -23.84 0.67
N LEU A 102 -7.64 -24.81 1.56
CA LEU A 102 -6.29 -25.29 1.86
C LEU A 102 -5.68 -25.99 0.64
N LYS A 103 -6.46 -26.85 -0.04
CA LYS A 103 -6.01 -27.57 -1.24
C LYS A 103 -5.66 -26.65 -2.41
N SER A 104 -6.34 -25.50 -2.54
CA SER A 104 -6.05 -24.50 -3.58
C SER A 104 -4.90 -23.57 -3.22
N GLY A 105 -4.23 -23.77 -2.07
CA GLY A 105 -3.09 -22.96 -1.65
C GLY A 105 -3.48 -21.62 -1.02
N GLY A 106 -4.69 -21.49 -0.47
CA GLY A 106 -5.20 -20.24 0.11
C GLY A 106 -4.29 -19.61 1.17
N PHE A 107 -3.51 -20.41 1.91
CA PHE A 107 -2.56 -19.95 2.93
C PHE A 107 -1.42 -19.09 2.39
N ARG A 108 -1.24 -19.02 1.06
CA ARG A 108 -0.25 -18.16 0.37
C ARG A 108 -0.89 -17.00 -0.39
N ARG A 109 -2.23 -16.92 -0.44
CA ARG A 109 -2.94 -15.93 -1.25
C ARG A 109 -2.88 -14.56 -0.58
N ASP A 110 -2.51 -13.55 -1.36
CA ASP A 110 -2.33 -12.17 -0.89
C ASP A 110 -3.57 -11.63 -0.16
N SER A 111 -4.76 -11.86 -0.70
CA SER A 111 -6.00 -11.41 -0.08
C SER A 111 -6.19 -12.02 1.31
N ILE A 112 -6.13 -13.34 1.43
CA ILE A 112 -6.33 -14.04 2.72
C ILE A 112 -5.27 -13.61 3.76
N LEU A 113 -4.03 -13.39 3.32
CA LEU A 113 -2.96 -12.90 4.17
C LEU A 113 -3.23 -11.47 4.64
N ALA A 114 -3.65 -10.57 3.75
CA ALA A 114 -3.98 -9.19 4.07
C ALA A 114 -5.17 -9.11 5.03
N ASP A 115 -6.28 -9.79 4.71
CA ASP A 115 -7.51 -9.82 5.51
C ASP A 115 -7.22 -10.33 6.94
N SER A 116 -6.29 -11.30 7.07
CA SER A 116 -5.87 -11.82 8.37
C SER A 116 -5.06 -10.81 9.20
N VAL A 117 -4.26 -9.95 8.57
CA VAL A 117 -3.56 -8.86 9.28
C VAL A 117 -4.55 -7.84 9.80
N GLU A 118 -5.52 -7.42 8.99
CA GLU A 118 -6.60 -6.52 9.41
C GLU A 118 -7.41 -7.15 10.54
N ALA A 119 -7.78 -8.43 10.42
CA ALA A 119 -8.49 -9.12 11.49
C ALA A 119 -7.70 -9.19 12.82
N ILE A 120 -6.37 -9.33 12.77
CA ILE A 120 -5.53 -9.27 13.97
C ILE A 120 -5.55 -7.87 14.57
N ILE A 121 -5.51 -6.81 13.76
CA ILE A 121 -5.65 -5.42 14.23
C ILE A 121 -6.98 -5.24 14.98
N GLY A 122 -8.08 -5.69 14.37
CA GLY A 122 -9.40 -5.65 15.00
C GLY A 122 -9.45 -6.44 16.31
N ALA A 123 -8.78 -7.59 16.38
CA ALA A 123 -8.69 -8.39 17.59
C ALA A 123 -7.84 -7.73 18.70
N ILE A 124 -6.70 -7.11 18.38
CA ILE A 124 -5.85 -6.40 19.34
C ILE A 124 -6.61 -5.23 19.98
N TYR A 125 -7.34 -4.47 19.17
CA TYR A 125 -8.15 -3.35 19.66
C TYR A 125 -9.24 -3.81 20.63
N LEU A 126 -9.93 -4.92 20.33
CA LEU A 126 -10.98 -5.44 21.21
C LEU A 126 -10.42 -6.11 22.48
N ASP A 127 -9.18 -6.59 22.45
CA ASP A 127 -8.50 -7.21 23.59
C ASP A 127 -7.82 -6.18 24.51
N SER A 128 -7.52 -4.97 24.01
CA SER A 128 -6.91 -3.88 24.77
C SER A 128 -7.59 -2.51 24.52
N ASP A 129 -6.85 -1.54 23.96
CA ASP A 129 -7.28 -0.18 23.69
C ASP A 129 -6.68 0.36 22.37
N PHE A 130 -7.07 1.58 22.02
CA PHE A 130 -6.64 2.22 20.78
C PHE A 130 -5.13 2.51 20.75
N GLU A 131 -4.52 2.92 21.87
CA GLU A 131 -3.11 3.30 21.91
C GLU A 131 -2.20 2.09 21.75
N GLN A 132 -2.54 0.97 22.39
CA GLN A 132 -1.81 -0.29 22.23
C GLN A 132 -1.95 -0.86 20.82
N CYS A 133 -3.14 -0.76 20.22
CA CYS A 133 -3.39 -1.13 18.83
C CYS A 133 -2.55 -0.27 17.87
N LYS A 134 -2.57 1.05 18.06
CA LYS A 134 -1.78 2.03 17.30
C LYS A 134 -0.29 1.75 17.37
N ALA A 135 0.24 1.47 18.56
CA ALA A 135 1.65 1.13 18.75
C ALA A 135 2.06 -0.12 17.95
N CYS A 136 1.22 -1.16 17.93
CA CYS A 136 1.45 -2.35 17.12
C CYS A 136 1.46 -2.03 15.62
N ILE A 137 0.45 -1.31 15.12
CA ILE A 137 0.37 -0.92 13.70
C ILE A 137 1.61 -0.13 13.29
N LEU A 138 2.01 0.89 14.05
CA LEU A 138 3.15 1.73 13.72
C LEU A 138 4.47 0.93 13.72
N SER A 139 4.62 -0.03 14.63
CA SER A 139 5.76 -0.95 14.65
C SER A 139 5.83 -1.82 13.39
N TRP A 140 4.71 -2.39 12.95
CA TRP A 140 4.66 -3.22 11.73
C TRP A 140 4.96 -2.43 10.46
N PHE A 141 4.62 -1.14 10.46
CA PHE A 141 4.82 -0.24 9.34
C PHE A 141 6.13 0.55 9.40
N GLU A 142 6.92 0.45 10.47
CA GLU A 142 8.09 1.31 10.75
C GLU A 142 9.02 1.44 9.54
N LYS A 143 9.45 0.33 8.95
CA LYS A 143 10.34 0.32 7.77
C LYS A 143 9.75 1.06 6.57
N ARG A 144 8.43 0.94 6.37
CA ARG A 144 7.69 1.54 5.25
C ARG A 144 7.40 3.01 5.48
N LEU A 145 7.19 3.41 6.74
CA LEU A 145 7.01 4.80 7.12
C LEU A 145 8.34 5.58 7.07
N ASN A 146 9.45 4.94 7.46
CA ASN A 146 10.78 5.53 7.43
C ASN A 146 11.34 5.67 6.00
N SER A 147 10.87 4.86 5.04
CA SER A 147 11.25 4.99 3.63
C SER A 147 10.45 6.05 2.87
N LEU A 148 9.46 6.69 3.51
CA LEU A 148 8.73 7.78 2.88
C LEU A 148 9.66 8.99 2.70
N PRO A 149 9.73 9.58 1.49
CA PRO A 149 10.51 10.79 1.27
C PRO A 149 9.98 11.94 2.15
N GLU A 150 10.88 12.76 2.70
CA GLU A 150 10.51 13.90 3.55
C GLU A 150 9.65 14.95 2.81
N SER A 151 9.84 15.06 1.50
CA SER A 151 9.04 15.88 0.59
C SER A 151 7.72 15.22 0.17
N GLY A 152 7.45 13.98 0.61
CA GLY A 152 6.29 13.18 0.20
C GLY A 152 6.46 12.61 -1.21
N ILE A 153 5.76 11.51 -1.53
CA ILE A 153 5.77 10.97 -2.90
C ILE A 153 5.07 12.01 -3.79
N THR A 154 5.85 12.76 -4.57
CA THR A 154 5.34 13.66 -5.60
C THR A 154 4.28 12.93 -6.41
N LYS A 155 3.13 13.58 -6.70
CA LYS A 155 2.17 13.06 -7.70
C LYS A 155 2.97 12.55 -8.88
N ASP A 156 2.64 11.35 -9.38
CA ASP A 156 3.29 10.93 -10.60
C ASP A 156 3.06 12.02 -11.64
N SER A 157 4.15 12.47 -12.26
CA SER A 157 4.16 13.69 -13.06
C SER A 157 3.13 13.62 -14.19
N LYS A 158 2.78 12.40 -14.63
CA LYS A 158 1.75 12.14 -15.63
C LYS A 158 0.37 12.59 -15.16
N THR A 159 -0.07 12.15 -13.98
CA THR A 159 -1.34 12.58 -13.39
C THR A 159 -1.33 14.07 -13.03
N ARG A 160 -0.22 14.60 -12.49
CA ARG A 160 -0.12 16.04 -12.17
C ARG A 160 -0.24 16.92 -13.42
N LEU A 161 0.39 16.52 -14.51
CA LEU A 161 0.30 17.21 -15.79
C LEU A 161 -1.11 17.13 -16.38
N GLN A 162 -1.75 15.96 -16.31
CA GLN A 162 -3.11 15.77 -16.78
C GLN A 162 -4.11 16.66 -16.02
N GLU A 163 -4.07 16.65 -14.69
CA GLU A 163 -4.94 17.49 -13.85
C GLU A 163 -4.72 18.99 -14.12
N PHE A 164 -3.46 19.41 -14.28
CA PHE A 164 -3.13 20.80 -14.59
C PHE A 164 -3.77 21.24 -15.92
N LEU A 165 -3.58 20.46 -16.99
CA LEU A 165 -4.14 20.77 -18.31
C LEU A 165 -5.67 20.78 -18.28
N GLN A 166 -6.30 19.80 -17.62
CA GLN A 166 -7.75 19.74 -17.45
C GLN A 166 -8.30 20.95 -16.68
N SER A 167 -7.64 21.35 -15.59
CA SER A 167 -8.06 22.52 -14.78
C SER A 167 -8.05 23.83 -15.57
N ARG A 168 -7.24 23.89 -16.64
CA ARG A 168 -7.10 25.02 -17.56
C ARG A 168 -7.90 24.85 -18.85
N GLN A 169 -8.69 23.77 -18.98
CA GLN A 169 -9.44 23.42 -20.19
C GLN A 169 -8.54 23.28 -21.44
N LEU A 170 -7.30 22.83 -21.23
CA LEU A 170 -6.33 22.55 -22.28
C LEU A 170 -6.40 21.08 -22.69
N GLU A 171 -5.95 20.80 -23.92
CA GLU A 171 -5.85 19.44 -24.43
C GLU A 171 -4.86 18.59 -23.63
N LEU A 172 -5.16 17.29 -23.54
CA LEU A 172 -4.37 16.32 -22.77
C LEU A 172 -3.02 16.01 -23.44
N PRO A 173 -1.99 15.60 -22.67
CA PRO A 173 -0.68 15.28 -23.21
C PRO A 173 -0.69 13.95 -23.96
N ASN A 174 -0.03 13.91 -25.12
CA ASN A 174 0.21 12.69 -25.88
C ASN A 174 1.64 12.19 -25.65
N TYR A 175 1.80 10.88 -25.49
CA TYR A 175 3.10 10.23 -25.25
C TYR A 175 3.44 9.28 -26.39
N GLU A 176 4.64 9.42 -26.93
CA GLU A 176 5.16 8.64 -28.06
C GLU A 176 6.49 8.01 -27.68
N VAL A 177 6.62 6.67 -27.83
CA VAL A 177 7.90 5.98 -27.65
C VAL A 177 8.73 6.20 -28.91
N VAL A 178 9.83 6.92 -28.79
CA VAL A 178 10.68 7.29 -29.93
C VAL A 178 11.86 6.33 -30.13
N ALA A 179 12.30 5.65 -29.06
CA ALA A 179 13.33 4.62 -29.13
C ALA A 179 13.21 3.63 -27.98
N ILE A 180 13.69 2.41 -28.22
CA ILE A 180 13.94 1.38 -27.20
C ILE A 180 15.34 0.85 -27.48
N GLU A 181 16.22 0.93 -26.48
CA GLU A 181 17.61 0.49 -26.56
C GLU A 181 17.90 -0.55 -25.50
N GLY A 182 18.91 -1.40 -25.71
CA GLY A 182 19.33 -2.42 -24.74
C GLY A 182 18.69 -3.79 -24.94
N GLU A 183 19.24 -4.77 -24.22
CA GLU A 183 18.80 -6.16 -24.23
C GLU A 183 17.44 -6.32 -23.52
N ALA A 184 16.67 -7.36 -23.83
CA ALA A 184 15.31 -7.53 -23.31
C ALA A 184 15.18 -7.46 -21.76
N HIS A 185 16.24 -7.77 -21.03
CA HIS A 185 16.29 -7.73 -19.56
C HIS A 185 16.88 -6.42 -19.00
N ASP A 186 17.34 -5.52 -19.86
CA ASP A 186 17.96 -4.23 -19.53
C ASP A 186 17.60 -3.18 -20.60
N GLN A 187 16.31 -3.04 -20.88
CA GLN A 187 15.80 -2.10 -21.89
C GLN A 187 15.65 -0.70 -21.31
N THR A 188 16.12 0.29 -22.09
CA THR A 188 15.87 1.71 -21.87
C THR A 188 14.86 2.21 -22.89
N PHE A 189 13.75 2.76 -22.40
CA PHE A 189 12.70 3.38 -23.20
C PHE A 189 12.94 4.88 -23.28
N TYR A 190 12.77 5.47 -24.45
CA TYR A 190 12.78 6.91 -24.66
C TYR A 190 11.40 7.37 -25.14
N VAL A 191 10.84 8.38 -24.49
CA VAL A 191 9.48 8.86 -24.71
C VAL A 191 9.48 10.36 -24.89
N ASP A 192 8.80 10.82 -25.94
CA ASP A 192 8.42 12.22 -26.12
C ASP A 192 7.02 12.46 -25.55
N CYS A 193 6.84 13.59 -24.86
CA CYS A 193 5.56 14.13 -24.41
C CYS A 193 5.24 15.40 -25.21
N PHE A 194 4.13 15.37 -25.92
CA PHE A 194 3.59 16.47 -26.70
C PHE A 194 2.35 17.05 -26.03
N ILE A 195 2.34 18.36 -25.85
CA ILE A 195 1.17 19.12 -25.38
C ILE A 195 0.86 20.16 -26.45
N PRO A 196 -0.36 20.18 -27.02
CA PRO A 196 -0.74 21.13 -28.07
C PRO A 196 -0.50 22.60 -27.71
N SER A 197 -0.58 22.95 -26.42
CA SER A 197 -0.33 24.30 -25.90
C SER A 197 1.14 24.63 -25.66
N LEU A 198 2.07 23.67 -25.79
CA LEU A 198 3.51 23.89 -25.71
C LEU A 198 4.14 23.73 -27.10
N PRO A 199 5.04 24.66 -27.51
CA PRO A 199 5.72 24.57 -28.79
C PRO A 199 6.73 23.42 -28.83
N ASP A 200 7.39 23.14 -27.70
CA ASP A 200 8.47 22.16 -27.61
C ASP A 200 7.98 20.83 -27.02
N ARG A 201 8.42 19.74 -27.62
CA ARG A 201 8.27 18.39 -27.05
C ARG A 201 9.20 18.24 -25.86
N THR A 202 8.71 17.58 -24.83
CA THR A 202 9.52 17.22 -23.66
C THR A 202 9.86 15.74 -23.69
N LYS A 203 10.98 15.37 -23.06
CA LYS A 203 11.57 14.03 -23.21
C LYS A 203 11.71 13.35 -21.87
N GLY A 204 11.61 12.02 -21.88
CA GLY A 204 11.87 11.17 -20.74
C GLY A 204 12.47 9.84 -21.16
N LYS A 205 13.21 9.23 -20.25
CA LYS A 205 13.83 7.93 -20.39
C LYS A 205 13.56 7.05 -19.17
N GLY A 206 13.64 5.74 -19.33
CA GLY A 206 13.46 4.86 -18.17
C GLY A 206 13.49 3.38 -18.49
N ALA A 207 13.67 2.57 -17.45
CA ALA A 207 13.71 1.11 -17.54
C ALA A 207 12.35 0.47 -17.94
N SER A 208 11.29 1.27 -18.02
CA SER A 208 10.01 0.87 -18.59
C SER A 208 9.35 2.06 -19.27
N ARG A 209 8.45 1.79 -20.22
CA ARG A 209 7.61 2.81 -20.84
C ARG A 209 6.95 3.73 -19.81
N ARG A 210 6.41 3.17 -18.72
CA ARG A 210 5.73 3.94 -17.67
C ARG A 210 6.67 4.94 -16.97
N VAL A 211 7.91 4.53 -16.69
CA VAL A 211 8.90 5.40 -16.03
C VAL A 211 9.35 6.51 -16.99
N ALA A 212 9.61 6.17 -18.26
CA ALA A 212 9.98 7.14 -19.29
C ALA A 212 8.86 8.18 -19.53
N GLU A 213 7.60 7.74 -19.56
CA GLU A 213 6.45 8.64 -19.65
C GLU A 213 6.33 9.59 -18.45
N GLN A 214 6.61 9.12 -17.22
CA GLN A 214 6.61 9.97 -16.03
C GLN A 214 7.74 11.00 -16.06
N GLU A 215 8.93 10.64 -16.54
CA GLU A 215 10.03 11.61 -16.69
C GLU A 215 9.70 12.65 -17.78
N ALA A 216 9.11 12.24 -18.90
CA ALA A 216 8.67 13.17 -19.95
C ALA A 216 7.62 14.16 -19.42
N ALA A 217 6.66 13.66 -18.63
CA ALA A 217 5.65 14.49 -17.98
C ALA A 217 6.25 15.45 -16.94
N HIS A 218 7.31 15.03 -16.23
CA HIS A 218 8.03 15.90 -15.30
C HIS A 218 8.70 17.06 -16.02
N SER A 219 9.40 16.76 -17.12
CA SER A 219 10.01 17.78 -18.00
C SER A 219 8.96 18.76 -18.55
N ALA A 220 7.76 18.29 -18.92
CA ALA A 220 6.65 19.15 -19.32
C ALA A 220 6.17 20.08 -18.20
N LEU A 221 6.04 19.57 -16.97
CA LEU A 221 5.68 20.41 -15.81
C LEU A 221 6.74 21.48 -15.54
N LEU A 222 8.03 21.16 -15.68
CA LEU A 222 9.12 22.14 -15.56
C LEU A 222 9.03 23.22 -16.64
N ALA A 223 8.80 22.83 -17.90
CA ALA A 223 8.63 23.77 -19.00
C ALA A 223 7.42 24.71 -18.81
N LEU A 224 6.38 24.25 -18.11
CA LEU A 224 5.21 25.04 -17.72
C LEU A 224 5.43 25.89 -16.46
N GLY A 225 6.63 25.84 -15.85
CA GLY A 225 6.97 26.60 -14.64
C GLY A 225 6.40 26.01 -13.34
N LEU A 226 6.07 24.72 -13.30
CA LEU A 226 5.38 24.05 -12.18
C LEU A 226 6.33 23.17 -11.35
N ALA A 227 7.62 23.53 -11.28
CA ALA A 227 8.70 22.66 -10.79
C ALA A 227 8.41 22.01 -9.43
N ASP A 228 7.88 22.74 -8.44
CA ASP A 228 7.62 22.19 -7.11
C ASP A 228 6.41 22.85 -6.45
N GLU A 229 5.32 22.06 -6.31
CA GLU A 229 4.26 22.19 -5.30
C GLU A 229 3.95 20.81 -4.72
#